data_AF-A0A7S2NH19-F1
#
_entry.id   AF-A0A7S2NH19-F1
#
_cell.length_a   1.000
_cell.length_b   1.000
_cell.length_c   1.000
_cell.angle_alpha   90.00
_cell.angle_beta   90.00
_cell.angle_gamma   90.00
#
_symmetry.space_group_name_H-M   'P 1'
#
loop_
_entity.id
_entity.type
_entity.pdbx_description
1 polymer ?
#
loop_
_entity_poly.entity_id
_entity_poly.type
_entity_poly.pdbx_seq_one_letter_code
_entity_poly.pdbx_strand_id
1 'polypeptide(L)'
;RILTYLPGKVVSNDEPKTDAFLQVVGAFCGRMTRALAGFSDEGSSWDWGWNMERVAETCRGHLTHVASPERQELARHFIASYGSALTPEVLAALPHSVIHSDINDTNLLFAGDEIVGVIDFGDSMHTCTVFELGVAAGYYALGQADPMRVFAETLRGYLSEASLN
;
A
#
# COMPACT_ATOMS: atom_id res chain seq x y z
N ARG A 1 -12.42 17.98 -13.71
CA ARG A 1 -13.62 17.18 -13.35
C ARG A 1 -14.07 17.63 -11.97
N ILE A 2 -15.37 17.59 -11.68
CA ILE A 2 -15.92 17.79 -10.33
C ILE A 2 -16.37 16.42 -9.83
N LEU A 3 -16.01 16.08 -8.59
CA LEU A 3 -16.36 14.82 -7.94
C LEU A 3 -17.41 15.05 -6.84
N THR A 4 -18.17 14.00 -6.51
CA THR A 4 -19.11 14.02 -5.39
C THR A 4 -18.35 14.03 -4.07
N TYR A 5 -18.77 14.88 -3.13
CA TYR A 5 -18.22 14.88 -1.78
C TYR A 5 -18.60 13.61 -1.02
N LEU A 6 -17.61 12.93 -0.43
CA LEU A 6 -17.83 11.78 0.45
C LEU A 6 -17.76 12.23 1.92
N PRO A 7 -18.79 11.99 2.75
CA PRO A 7 -18.71 12.27 4.18
C PRO A 7 -17.78 11.29 4.89
N GLY A 8 -17.13 11.76 5.94
CA GLY A 8 -16.20 10.97 6.77
C GLY A 8 -15.07 11.86 7.28
N LYS A 9 -14.17 11.28 8.08
CA LYS A 9 -13.01 11.97 8.62
C LYS A 9 -11.74 11.15 8.38
N VAL A 10 -10.68 11.85 8.00
CA VAL A 10 -9.32 11.29 8.02
C VAL A 10 -8.92 11.03 9.48
N VAL A 11 -8.30 9.90 9.73
CA VAL A 11 -7.73 9.54 11.04
C VAL A 11 -6.22 9.48 10.91
N SER A 12 -5.54 10.57 11.30
CA SER A 12 -4.08 10.71 11.21
C SER A 12 -3.34 9.52 11.84
N ASN A 13 -2.24 9.10 11.22
CA ASN A 13 -1.34 8.08 11.75
C ASN A 13 -0.36 8.57 12.85
N ASP A 14 -0.49 9.81 13.33
CA ASP A 14 0.39 10.36 14.38
C ASP A 14 0.25 9.66 15.74
N GLU A 15 -0.89 9.00 15.99
CA GLU A 15 -1.20 8.32 17.24
C GLU A 15 -1.13 6.79 17.09
N PRO A 16 -0.73 6.06 18.14
CA PRO A 16 -0.71 4.60 18.13
C PRO A 16 -2.04 3.99 17.72
N LYS A 17 -1.99 2.99 16.83
CA LYS A 17 -3.19 2.28 16.36
C LYS A 17 -3.48 1.05 17.22
N THR A 18 -4.76 0.80 17.48
CA THR A 18 -5.21 -0.44 18.13
C THR A 18 -5.19 -1.60 17.14
N ASP A 19 -5.16 -2.85 17.62
CA ASP A 19 -5.21 -4.02 16.74
C ASP A 19 -6.51 -4.02 15.92
N ALA A 20 -7.62 -3.67 16.57
CA ALA A 20 -8.93 -3.58 15.92
C ALA A 20 -8.93 -2.59 14.76
N PHE A 21 -8.32 -1.41 14.94
CA PHE A 21 -8.20 -0.41 13.87
C PHE A 21 -7.38 -0.96 12.70
N LEU A 22 -6.25 -1.59 12.97
CA LEU A 22 -5.37 -2.17 11.94
C LEU A 22 -6.05 -3.31 11.19
N GLN A 23 -6.82 -4.15 11.88
CA GLN A 23 -7.65 -5.18 11.26
C GLN A 23 -8.73 -4.57 10.37
N VAL A 24 -9.35 -3.44 10.75
CA VAL A 24 -10.32 -2.73 9.91
C VAL A 24 -9.68 -2.23 8.61
N VAL A 25 -8.48 -1.64 8.69
CA VAL A 25 -7.71 -1.21 7.51
C VAL A 25 -7.37 -2.40 6.61
N GLY A 26 -6.87 -3.49 7.21
CA GLY A 26 -6.57 -4.72 6.50
C GLY A 26 -7.79 -5.30 5.78
N ALA A 27 -8.91 -5.40 6.50
CA ALA A 27 -10.17 -5.88 5.98
C ALA A 27 -10.66 -5.01 4.81
N PHE A 28 -10.49 -3.69 4.90
CA PHE A 28 -10.79 -2.79 3.79
C PHE A 28 -9.95 -3.10 2.54
N CYS A 29 -8.65 -3.33 2.68
CA CYS A 29 -7.79 -3.75 1.56
C CYS A 29 -8.28 -5.07 0.94
N GLY A 30 -8.67 -6.05 1.77
CA GLY A 30 -9.25 -7.31 1.28
C GLY A 30 -10.58 -7.11 0.55
N ARG A 31 -11.44 -6.19 1.02
CA ARG A 31 -12.68 -5.82 0.31
C ARG A 31 -12.38 -5.14 -1.02
N MET A 32 -11.38 -4.27 -1.09
CA MET A 32 -10.92 -3.64 -2.34
C MET A 32 -10.48 -4.70 -3.35
N THR A 33 -9.64 -5.66 -2.93
CA THR A 33 -9.24 -6.80 -3.77
C THR A 33 -10.45 -7.55 -4.34
N ARG A 34 -11.45 -7.87 -3.51
CA ARG A 34 -12.65 -8.56 -4.00
C ARG A 34 -13.50 -7.69 -4.93
N ALA A 35 -13.67 -6.41 -4.60
CA ALA A 35 -14.50 -5.49 -5.37
C ALA A 35 -13.93 -5.21 -6.76
N LEU A 36 -12.59 -5.23 -6.89
CA LEU A 36 -11.87 -5.04 -8.14
C LEU A 36 -11.53 -6.37 -8.84
N ALA A 37 -11.98 -7.51 -8.31
CA ALA A 37 -11.72 -8.82 -8.93
C ALA A 37 -12.35 -8.87 -10.34
N GLY A 38 -11.50 -9.11 -11.35
CA GLY A 38 -11.91 -9.14 -12.76
C GLY A 38 -12.17 -7.76 -13.38
N PHE A 39 -12.01 -6.67 -12.62
CA PHE A 39 -12.03 -5.33 -13.19
C PHE A 39 -10.76 -5.10 -14.02
N SER A 40 -10.93 -4.46 -15.18
CA SER A 40 -9.84 -4.05 -16.05
C SER A 40 -10.21 -2.74 -16.74
N ASP A 41 -9.24 -1.86 -16.92
CA ASP A 41 -9.41 -0.58 -17.58
C ASP A 41 -8.11 -0.21 -18.30
N GLU A 42 -8.19 0.31 -19.53
CA GLU A 42 -7.00 0.72 -20.28
C GLU A 42 -6.20 1.80 -19.52
N GLY A 43 -6.87 2.68 -18.78
CA GLY A 43 -6.27 3.71 -17.94
C GLY A 43 -5.57 3.18 -16.70
N SER A 44 -5.74 1.90 -16.33
CA SER A 44 -5.00 1.25 -15.24
C SER A 44 -3.66 0.65 -15.70
N SER A 45 -3.40 0.61 -17.00
CA SER A 45 -2.19 0.06 -17.61
C SER A 45 -1.17 1.16 -17.90
N TRP A 46 -0.66 1.78 -16.84
CA TRP A 46 0.37 2.82 -16.92
C TRP A 46 1.50 2.54 -15.94
N ASP A 47 2.61 3.21 -16.15
CA ASP A 47 3.84 2.98 -15.40
C ASP A 47 4.47 4.30 -14.98
N TRP A 48 4.85 4.41 -13.72
CA TRP A 48 5.43 5.61 -13.14
C TRP A 48 6.31 5.30 -11.94
N GLY A 49 6.93 6.35 -11.36
CA GLY A 49 7.96 6.20 -10.33
C GLY A 49 7.54 5.45 -9.07
N TRP A 50 6.25 5.37 -8.74
CA TRP A 50 5.77 4.69 -7.54
C TRP A 50 5.26 3.28 -7.78
N ASN A 51 5.41 2.76 -9.01
CA ASN A 51 5.19 1.36 -9.29
C ASN A 51 6.12 0.50 -8.43
N MET A 52 5.54 -0.29 -7.51
CA MET A 52 6.29 -1.10 -6.57
C MET A 52 7.11 -2.21 -7.25
N GLU A 53 6.73 -2.66 -8.44
CA GLU A 53 7.53 -3.60 -9.22
C GLU A 53 8.90 -3.01 -9.62
N ARG A 54 9.02 -1.68 -9.63
CA ARG A 54 10.19 -0.94 -10.12
C ARG A 54 10.98 -0.22 -9.02
N VAL A 55 10.65 -0.40 -7.74
CA VAL A 55 11.31 0.29 -6.60
C VAL A 55 12.84 0.24 -6.71
N ALA A 56 13.40 -0.94 -7.00
CA ALA A 56 14.86 -1.10 -7.05
C ALA A 56 15.51 -0.30 -8.19
N GLU A 57 14.84 -0.15 -9.33
CA GLU A 57 15.30 0.66 -10.46
C GLU A 57 15.13 2.15 -10.15
N THR A 58 13.92 2.57 -9.78
CA THR A 58 13.57 3.96 -9.52
C THR A 58 14.46 4.55 -8.42
N CYS A 59 14.55 3.90 -7.26
CA CYS A 59 15.25 4.47 -6.11
C CYS A 59 16.77 4.55 -6.34
N ARG A 60 17.38 3.61 -7.09
CA ARG A 60 18.82 3.69 -7.42
C ARG A 60 19.16 4.97 -8.18
N GLY A 61 18.29 5.39 -9.10
CA GLY A 61 18.44 6.64 -9.87
C GLY A 61 18.40 7.90 -9.01
N HIS A 62 17.79 7.83 -7.82
CA HIS A 62 17.59 8.99 -6.93
C HIS A 62 18.49 9.00 -5.68
N LEU A 63 19.24 7.93 -5.42
CA LEU A 63 20.10 7.82 -4.23
C LEU A 63 21.09 8.99 -4.06
N THR A 64 21.56 9.58 -5.15
CA THR A 64 22.51 10.71 -5.12
C THR A 64 21.90 11.98 -4.54
N HIS A 65 20.57 12.08 -4.43
CA HIS A 65 19.89 13.22 -3.83
C HIS A 65 19.75 13.10 -2.30
N VAL A 66 20.07 11.95 -1.71
CA VAL A 66 20.07 11.75 -0.26
C VAL A 66 21.35 12.35 0.32
N ALA A 67 21.24 13.51 0.97
CA ALA A 67 22.41 14.27 1.43
C ALA A 67 23.23 13.57 2.53
N SER A 68 22.58 12.80 3.40
CA SER A 68 23.26 12.06 4.48
C SER A 68 23.85 10.76 3.92
N PRO A 69 25.18 10.56 4.00
CA PRO A 69 25.81 9.31 3.56
C PRO A 69 25.27 8.07 4.28
N GLU A 70 24.98 8.21 5.59
CA GLU A 70 24.41 7.14 6.41
C GLU A 70 23.02 6.75 5.94
N ARG A 71 22.15 7.73 5.67
CA ARG A 71 20.81 7.46 5.11
C ARG A 71 20.89 6.91 3.69
N GLN A 72 21.84 7.38 2.90
CA GLN A 72 22.06 6.89 1.54
C GLN A 72 22.47 5.41 1.55
N GLU A 73 23.35 5.01 2.47
CA GLU A 73 23.76 3.61 2.61
C GLU A 73 22.64 2.72 3.16
N LEU A 74 21.87 3.23 4.12
CA LEU A 74 20.67 2.55 4.60
C LEU A 74 19.66 2.31 3.47
N ALA A 75 19.38 3.33 2.66
CA ALA A 75 18.51 3.21 1.50
C ALA A 75 19.07 2.19 0.49
N ARG A 76 20.38 2.25 0.19
CA ARG A 76 21.05 1.31 -0.71
C ARG A 76 20.87 -0.13 -0.25
N HIS A 77 21.03 -0.40 1.05
CA HIS A 77 20.84 -1.72 1.62
C HIS A 77 19.43 -2.27 1.36
N PHE A 78 18.38 -1.51 1.69
CA PHE A 78 17.00 -1.97 1.51
C PHE A 78 16.56 -2.03 0.05
N ILE A 79 17.06 -1.14 -0.81
CA ILE A 79 16.87 -1.21 -2.27
C ILE A 79 17.45 -2.51 -2.83
N ALA A 80 18.65 -2.91 -2.39
CA ALA A 80 19.28 -4.15 -2.81
C ALA A 80 18.51 -5.38 -2.27
N SER A 81 18.11 -5.35 -0.99
CA SER A 81 17.31 -6.40 -0.37
C SER A 81 15.98 -6.61 -1.12
N TYR A 82 15.24 -5.53 -1.38
CA TYR A 82 13.96 -5.55 -2.11
C TYR A 82 14.13 -6.15 -3.51
N GLY A 83 15.10 -5.65 -4.29
CA GLY A 83 15.35 -6.15 -5.63
C GLY A 83 15.85 -7.60 -5.69
N SER A 84 16.45 -8.12 -4.61
CA SER A 84 16.84 -9.53 -4.52
C SER A 84 15.67 -10.45 -4.14
N ALA A 85 14.70 -9.94 -3.37
CA ALA A 85 13.53 -10.70 -2.93
C ALA A 85 12.42 -10.73 -4.00
N LEU A 86 12.25 -9.65 -4.75
CA LEU A 86 11.22 -9.49 -5.76
C LEU A 86 11.84 -9.46 -7.16
N THR A 87 12.36 -10.61 -7.59
CA THR A 87 12.88 -10.78 -8.94
C THR A 87 11.73 -10.75 -9.97
N PRO A 88 12.01 -10.50 -11.27
CA PRO A 88 10.97 -10.54 -12.31
C PRO A 88 10.16 -11.85 -12.32
N GLU A 89 10.80 -12.98 -12.03
CA GLU A 89 10.13 -14.28 -11.96
C GLU A 89 9.19 -14.39 -10.77
N VAL A 90 9.58 -13.85 -9.61
CA VAL A 90 8.73 -13.79 -8.42
C VAL A 90 7.54 -12.89 -8.68
N LEU A 91 7.77 -11.68 -9.20
CA LEU A 91 6.72 -10.73 -9.53
C LEU A 91 5.72 -11.36 -10.50
N ALA A 92 6.18 -11.94 -11.61
CA ALA A 92 5.32 -12.57 -12.61
C ALA A 92 4.48 -13.76 -12.08
N ALA A 93 4.91 -14.39 -10.98
CA ALA A 93 4.18 -15.48 -10.36
C ALA A 93 3.11 -15.04 -9.36
N LEU A 94 3.12 -13.76 -8.93
CA LEU A 94 2.13 -13.23 -7.99
C LEU A 94 0.80 -12.93 -8.69
N PRO A 95 -0.34 -13.03 -7.98
CA PRO A 95 -1.61 -12.53 -8.49
C PRO A 95 -1.52 -11.03 -8.81
N HIS A 96 -2.10 -10.63 -9.94
CA HIS A 96 -2.21 -9.22 -10.34
C HIS A 96 -3.67 -8.80 -10.44
N SER A 97 -3.93 -7.54 -10.09
CA SER A 97 -5.23 -6.90 -10.23
C SER A 97 -5.04 -5.39 -10.34
N VAL A 98 -6.11 -4.68 -10.70
CA VAL A 98 -6.17 -3.24 -10.41
C VAL A 98 -6.23 -3.07 -8.90
N ILE A 99 -5.41 -2.17 -8.37
CA ILE A 99 -5.38 -1.79 -6.95
C ILE A 99 -5.44 -0.26 -6.81
N HIS A 100 -5.73 0.26 -5.62
CA HIS A 100 -5.67 1.70 -5.36
C HIS A 100 -4.22 2.21 -5.40
N SER A 101 -3.28 1.39 -4.92
CA SER A 101 -1.84 1.64 -4.84
C SER A 101 -1.38 2.74 -3.87
N ASP A 102 -2.31 3.49 -3.27
CA ASP A 102 -1.98 4.53 -2.28
C ASP A 102 -2.96 4.53 -1.08
N ILE A 103 -3.24 3.36 -0.50
CA ILE A 103 -4.03 3.28 0.74
C ILE A 103 -3.17 3.77 1.90
N ASN A 104 -3.33 5.03 2.28
CA ASN A 104 -2.69 5.65 3.42
C ASN A 104 -3.73 6.31 4.35
N ASP A 105 -3.28 6.86 5.47
CA ASP A 105 -4.14 7.46 6.49
C ASP A 105 -4.90 8.70 6.01
N THR A 106 -4.41 9.38 4.98
CA THR A 106 -5.05 10.57 4.39
C THR A 106 -6.07 10.25 3.30
N ASN A 107 -6.01 9.04 2.71
CA ASN A 107 -6.92 8.60 1.65
C ASN A 107 -8.09 7.75 2.14
N LEU A 108 -8.10 7.37 3.42
CA LEU A 108 -9.21 6.65 4.05
C LEU A 108 -10.11 7.58 4.88
N LEU A 109 -11.40 7.48 4.67
CA LEU A 109 -12.43 8.24 5.38
C LEU A 109 -13.16 7.34 6.38
N PHE A 110 -13.26 7.80 7.62
CA PHE A 110 -13.86 7.05 8.73
C PHE A 110 -15.13 7.72 9.26
N ALA A 111 -16.06 6.90 9.76
CA ALA A 111 -17.17 7.30 10.61
C ALA A 111 -17.15 6.44 11.89
N GLY A 112 -16.60 7.00 12.98
CA GLY A 112 -16.23 6.20 14.14
C GLY A 112 -15.04 5.30 13.79
N ASP A 113 -15.18 4.00 14.04
CA ASP A 113 -14.13 3.00 13.77
C ASP A 113 -14.30 2.30 12.41
N GLU A 114 -15.30 2.69 11.62
CA GLU A 114 -15.57 2.09 10.30
C GLU A 114 -15.05 2.97 9.17
N ILE A 115 -14.43 2.32 8.16
CA ILE A 115 -14.07 2.97 6.90
C ILE A 115 -15.31 3.11 6.03
N VAL A 116 -15.67 4.34 5.70
CA VAL A 116 -16.86 4.71 4.90
C VAL A 116 -16.51 5.23 3.51
N GLY A 117 -15.23 5.46 3.22
CA GLY A 117 -14.79 5.92 1.91
C GLY A 117 -13.29 5.79 1.69
N VAL A 118 -12.92 5.74 0.42
CA VAL A 118 -11.55 5.89 -0.07
C VAL A 118 -11.58 6.93 -1.17
N ILE A 119 -10.53 7.75 -1.23
CA ILE A 119 -10.38 8.83 -2.21
C ILE A 119 -8.98 8.77 -2.83
N ASP A 120 -8.81 9.54 -3.90
CA ASP A 120 -7.54 9.72 -4.62
C ASP A 120 -7.01 8.48 -5.37
N PHE A 121 -7.80 8.03 -6.35
CA PHE A 121 -7.43 6.95 -7.29
C PHE A 121 -6.40 7.39 -8.36
N GLY A 122 -5.67 8.48 -8.13
CA GLY A 122 -4.68 9.01 -9.08
C GLY A 122 -3.56 8.02 -9.39
N ASP A 123 -3.20 7.20 -8.39
CA ASP A 123 -2.11 6.23 -8.46
C ASP A 123 -2.59 4.80 -8.73
N SER A 124 -3.89 4.61 -8.97
CA SER A 124 -4.46 3.30 -9.20
C SER A 124 -3.91 2.65 -10.47
N MET A 125 -3.47 1.41 -10.35
CA MET A 125 -2.78 0.71 -11.43
C MET A 125 -2.98 -0.80 -11.35
N HIS A 126 -2.74 -1.48 -12.46
CA HIS A 126 -2.72 -2.94 -12.54
C HIS A 126 -1.32 -3.48 -12.18
N THR A 127 -1.17 -4.08 -11.00
CA THR A 127 0.10 -4.62 -10.47
C THR A 127 -0.17 -5.80 -9.53
N CYS A 128 0.85 -6.30 -8.82
CA CYS A 128 0.72 -7.37 -7.83
C CYS A 128 -0.34 -7.00 -6.77
N THR A 129 -1.38 -7.83 -6.63
CA THR A 129 -2.52 -7.58 -5.74
C THR A 129 -2.09 -7.37 -4.28
N VAL A 130 -1.05 -8.07 -3.84
CA VAL A 130 -0.52 -7.96 -2.47
C VAL A 130 0.04 -6.58 -2.13
N PHE A 131 0.40 -5.77 -3.13
CA PHE A 131 0.94 -4.43 -2.90
C PHE A 131 -0.06 -3.48 -2.27
N GLU A 132 -1.37 -3.64 -2.50
CA GLU A 132 -2.40 -2.84 -1.82
C GLU A 132 -2.25 -2.94 -0.29
N LEU A 133 -2.15 -4.16 0.23
CA LEU A 133 -1.93 -4.41 1.66
C LEU A 133 -0.53 -3.94 2.10
N GLY A 134 0.49 -4.17 1.27
CA GLY A 134 1.87 -3.77 1.57
C GLY A 134 2.01 -2.25 1.76
N VAL A 135 1.37 -1.46 0.89
CA VAL A 135 1.30 0.00 0.98
C VAL A 135 0.61 0.42 2.27
N ALA A 136 -0.60 -0.10 2.53
CA ALA A 136 -1.36 0.23 3.74
C ALA A 136 -0.58 -0.08 5.01
N ALA A 137 -0.05 -1.30 5.13
CA ALA A 137 0.73 -1.70 6.30
C ALA A 137 2.00 -0.86 6.45
N GLY A 138 2.67 -0.52 5.36
CA GLY A 138 3.85 0.35 5.36
C GLY A 138 3.56 1.75 5.92
N TYR A 139 2.50 2.40 5.43
CA TYR A 139 2.08 3.71 5.94
C TYR A 139 1.68 3.65 7.41
N TYR A 140 0.81 2.72 7.78
CA TYR A 140 0.35 2.59 9.17
C TYR A 140 1.46 2.15 10.14
N ALA A 141 2.55 1.56 9.66
CA ALA A 141 3.71 1.20 10.48
C ALA A 141 4.63 2.39 10.80
N LEU A 142 4.56 3.49 10.05
CA LEU A 142 5.38 4.68 10.30
C LEU A 142 5.09 5.24 11.70
N GLY A 143 6.15 5.52 12.46
CA GLY A 143 6.04 6.09 13.81
C GLY A 143 5.57 5.10 14.89
N GLN A 144 5.17 3.88 14.54
CA GLN A 144 4.71 2.88 15.51
C GLN A 144 5.89 2.20 16.20
N ALA A 145 5.73 1.89 17.49
CA ALA A 145 6.77 1.23 18.28
C ALA A 145 7.05 -0.22 17.84
N ASP A 146 6.02 -0.91 17.33
CA ASP A 146 6.11 -2.27 16.80
C ASP A 146 5.51 -2.32 15.38
N PRO A 147 6.33 -2.05 14.35
CA PRO A 147 5.92 -2.18 12.95
C PRO A 147 5.46 -3.60 12.58
N MET A 148 6.07 -4.64 13.16
CA MET A 148 5.75 -6.02 12.81
C MET A 148 4.35 -6.41 13.26
N ARG A 149 3.93 -5.90 14.43
CA ARG A 149 2.53 -5.99 14.87
C ARG A 149 1.57 -5.32 13.88
N VAL A 150 1.94 -4.17 13.30
CA VAL A 150 1.12 -3.51 12.27
C VAL A 150 0.92 -4.41 11.06
N PHE A 151 2.00 -4.98 10.52
CA PHE A 151 1.90 -5.93 9.41
C PHE A 151 1.06 -7.15 9.77
N ALA A 152 1.22 -7.71 10.97
CA ALA A 152 0.47 -8.88 11.40
C ALA A 152 -1.04 -8.62 11.48
N GLU A 153 -1.45 -7.50 12.07
CA GLU A 153 -2.87 -7.21 12.32
C GLU A 153 -3.58 -6.69 11.07
N THR A 154 -2.90 -5.91 10.21
CA THR A 154 -3.43 -5.58 8.87
C THR A 154 -3.58 -6.84 8.01
N LEU A 155 -2.61 -7.76 8.03
CA LEU A 155 -2.73 -9.03 7.32
C LEU A 155 -3.89 -9.88 7.86
N ARG A 156 -4.07 -9.95 9.18
CA ARG A 156 -5.22 -10.65 9.80
C ARG A 156 -6.54 -10.09 9.30
N GLY A 157 -6.66 -8.76 9.23
CA GLY A 157 -7.81 -8.07 8.65
C GLY A 157 -8.04 -8.47 7.19
N TYR A 158 -7.00 -8.36 6.37
CA TYR A 158 -7.07 -8.70 4.94
C TYR A 158 -7.56 -10.13 4.72
N LEU A 159 -6.98 -11.09 5.45
CA LEU A 159 -7.30 -12.51 5.30
C LEU A 159 -8.71 -12.88 5.77
N SER A 160 -9.40 -12.01 6.54
CA SER A 160 -10.81 -12.21 6.85
C SER A 160 -11.74 -11.89 5.67
N GLU A 161 -11.20 -11.26 4.64
CA GLU A 161 -11.93 -10.71 3.50
C GLU A 161 -11.44 -11.34 2.17
N ALA A 162 -10.13 -11.53 1.97
CA ALA A 162 -9.59 -12.04 0.71
C ALA A 162 -8.43 -13.04 0.93
N SER A 163 -8.18 -13.87 -0.08
CA SER A 163 -7.00 -14.75 -0.17
C SER A 163 -5.82 -13.99 -0.78
N LEU A 164 -4.60 -14.39 -0.41
CA LEU A 164 -3.35 -14.02 -1.09
C LEU A 164 -2.88 -15.10 -2.09
N ASN A 165 -3.56 -16.25 -2.12
CA ASN A 165 -3.37 -17.34 -3.08
C ASN A 165 -4.37 -17.23 -4.22
#